data_AF-A0A800MPP9-F1
#
_entry.id   AF-A0A800MPP9-F1
#
_cell.length_a   1.000
_cell.length_b   1.000
_cell.length_c   1.000
_cell.angle_alpha   90.00
_cell.angle_beta   90.00
_cell.angle_gamma   90.00
#
_symmetry.space_group_name_H-M   'P 1'
#
loop_
_entity.id
_entity.type
_entity.pdbx_description
1 polymer ?
#
loop_
_entity_poly.entity_id
_entity_poly.type
_entity_poly.pdbx_seq_one_letter_code
_entity_poly.pdbx_strand_id
1 'polypeptide(L)' 'QPSANVEHEATTSKISEDQLFFCQQRGLSPEDAVSLIVNGFCKEVFKELPMEFAVEAQALLGISLEGSVG' A
#
# COMPACT_ATOMS: atom_id res chain seq x y z
N GLN A 1 -22.85 -20.92 -28.50
CA GLN A 1 -22.24 -21.44 -27.26
C GLN A 1 -21.59 -20.26 -26.55
N PRO A 2 -21.80 -20.04 -25.24
CA PRO A 2 -21.05 -19.01 -24.54
C PRO A 2 -19.58 -19.47 -24.44
N SER A 3 -18.65 -18.60 -24.84
CA SER A 3 -17.21 -18.88 -24.93
C SER A 3 -16.39 -18.15 -23.85
N ALA A 4 -17.06 -17.59 -22.85
CA ALA A 4 -16.44 -16.70 -21.89
C ALA A 4 -15.85 -17.48 -20.71
N ASN A 5 -14.62 -17.12 -20.33
CA ASN A 5 -13.99 -17.51 -19.08
C ASN A 5 -13.92 -16.26 -18.19
N VAL A 6 -14.37 -16.37 -16.94
CA VAL A 6 -14.41 -15.26 -15.98
C VAL A 6 -13.92 -15.77 -14.63
N GLU A 7 -13.00 -15.04 -14.01
CA GLU A 7 -12.46 -15.32 -12.67
C GLU A 7 -12.50 -14.04 -11.83
N HIS A 8 -12.70 -14.20 -10.52
CA HIS A 8 -12.72 -13.10 -9.55
C HIS A 8 -12.01 -13.52 -8.27
N GLU A 9 -11.15 -12.63 -7.77
CA GLU A 9 -10.44 -12.81 -6.50
C GLU A 9 -10.58 -11.55 -5.63
N ALA A 10 -10.65 -11.76 -4.33
CA ALA A 10 -10.64 -10.72 -3.32
C ALA A 10 -9.84 -11.19 -2.10
N THR A 11 -9.02 -10.31 -1.53
CA THR A 11 -8.22 -10.60 -0.35
C THR A 11 -8.29 -9.44 0.63
N THR A 12 -8.37 -9.76 1.93
CA THR A 12 -8.22 -8.79 3.01
C THR A 12 -6.85 -8.96 3.64
N SER A 13 -6.15 -7.86 3.89
CA SER A 13 -4.85 -7.87 4.53
C SER A 13 -4.81 -6.88 5.69
N LYS A 14 -4.06 -7.23 6.74
CA LYS A 14 -3.73 -6.34 7.87
C LYS A 14 -2.22 -6.14 7.90
N ILE A 15 -1.80 -4.96 8.35
CA ILE A 15 -0.39 -4.71 8.61
C ILE A 15 0.05 -5.60 9.78
N SER A 16 1.14 -6.34 9.58
CA SER A 16 1.69 -7.26 10.59
C SER A 16 2.47 -6.48 11.64
N GLU A 17 2.19 -6.74 12.92
CA GLU A 17 2.93 -6.17 14.05
C GLU A 17 4.43 -6.55 14.00
N ASP A 18 4.74 -7.78 13.59
CA ASP A 18 6.13 -8.23 13.42
C ASP A 18 6.84 -7.44 12.31
N GLN A 19 6.15 -7.14 11.20
CA GLN A 19 6.70 -6.31 10.13
C GLN A 19 6.94 -4.87 10.58
N LEU A 20 6.00 -4.30 11.33
CA LEU A 20 6.16 -2.97 11.93
C LEU A 20 7.34 -2.94 12.91
N PHE A 21 7.42 -3.91 13.81
CA PHE A 21 8.50 -4.03 14.78
C PHE A 21 9.85 -4.19 14.07
N PHE A 22 9.93 -5.03 13.04
CA PHE A 22 11.15 -5.22 12.24
C PHE A 22 11.63 -3.94 11.55
N CYS A 23 10.69 -3.12 11.05
CA CYS A 23 10.99 -1.81 10.47
C CYS A 23 11.48 -0.82 11.54
N GLN A 24 10.79 -0.78 12.68
CA GLN A 24 11.16 0.10 13.80
C GLN A 24 12.52 -0.25 14.39
N GLN A 25 12.87 -1.54 14.51
CA GLN A 25 14.20 -1.97 14.94
C GLN A 25 15.32 -1.52 14.00
N ARG A 26 15.00 -1.17 12.75
CA ARG A 26 15.95 -0.58 11.79
C ARG A 26 15.99 0.94 11.83
N GLY A 27 15.30 1.55 12.80
CA GLY A 27 15.29 2.99 13.01
C GLY A 27 14.24 3.74 12.18
N LEU A 28 13.29 3.04 11.56
CA LEU A 28 12.14 3.68 10.91
C LEU A 28 11.14 4.12 11.98
N SER A 29 10.55 5.31 11.80
CA SER A 29 9.42 5.71 12.63
C SER A 29 8.22 4.79 12.38
N PRO A 30 7.26 4.70 13.32
CA PRO A 30 6.01 3.97 13.08
C PRO A 30 5.27 4.44 11.82
N GLU A 31 5.23 5.76 11.55
CA GLU A 31 4.59 6.30 10.35
C GLU A 31 5.34 5.88 9.07
N ASP A 32 6.68 5.97 9.07
CA ASP A 32 7.49 5.57 7.92
C ASP A 32 7.36 4.07 7.63
N ALA A 33 7.29 3.25 8.67
CA ALA A 33 7.10 1.80 8.54
C ALA A 33 5.73 1.46 7.93
N VAL A 34 4.66 2.13 8.38
CA VAL A 34 3.31 1.98 7.80
C VAL A 34 3.32 2.43 6.35
N SER A 35 3.87 3.61 6.07
CA SER A 35 3.94 4.18 4.71
C SER A 35 4.69 3.23 3.76
N LEU A 36 5.80 2.65 4.20
CA LEU A 36 6.57 1.68 3.41
C LEU A 36 5.72 0.44 3.04
N ILE A 37 5.02 -0.14 4.01
CA ILE A 37 4.21 -1.35 3.81
C ILE A 37 3.02 -1.06 2.88
N VAL A 38 2.30 0.03 3.11
CA VAL A 38 1.13 0.40 2.31
C VAL A 38 1.53 0.77 0.88
N ASN A 39 2.64 1.51 0.69
CA ASN A 39 3.17 1.79 -0.64
C ASN A 39 3.57 0.51 -1.38
N GLY A 40 4.13 -0.48 -0.68
CA GLY A 40 4.40 -1.80 -1.23
C GLY A 40 3.13 -2.52 -1.70
N PHE A 41 2.05 -2.45 -0.92
CA PHE A 41 0.75 -3.03 -1.26
C PHE A 41 0.13 -2.37 -2.50
N CYS A 42 0.21 -1.05 -2.62
CA CYS A 42 -0.35 -0.29 -3.75
C CYS A 42 0.56 -0.25 -4.99
N LYS A 43 1.77 -0.82 -4.94
CA LYS A 43 2.80 -0.67 -5.97
C LYS A 43 2.35 -1.06 -7.38
N GLU A 44 1.67 -2.19 -7.53
CA GLU A 44 1.23 -2.64 -8.86
C GLU A 44 0.10 -1.75 -9.40
N VAL A 45 -0.76 -1.20 -8.54
CA VAL A 45 -1.78 -0.23 -8.95
C VAL A 45 -1.12 1.07 -9.43
N PHE A 46 -0.10 1.55 -8.72
CA PHE A 46 0.61 2.78 -9.10
C PHE A 46 1.42 2.64 -10.39
N LYS A 47 1.93 1.45 -10.70
CA LYS A 47 2.62 1.18 -11.98
C LYS A 47 1.71 1.31 -13.20
N GLU A 48 0.41 1.05 -13.04
CA GLU A 48 -0.57 1.19 -14.11
C GLU A 48 -1.02 2.65 -14.32
N LEU A 49 -0.66 3.56 -13.40
CA LEU A 49 -0.93 4.98 -13.54
C LEU A 49 0.16 5.67 -14.35
N PRO A 50 -0.19 6.68 -15.17
CA PRO A 50 0.81 7.56 -15.77
C PRO A 50 1.67 8.21 -14.68
N MET A 51 2.96 8.38 -14.96
CA MET A 51 3.96 8.81 -13.97
C MET A 51 3.58 10.12 -13.27
N GLU A 52 2.99 11.09 -13.98
CA GLU A 52 2.53 12.34 -13.37
C GLU A 52 1.49 12.15 -12.26
N PHE A 53 0.63 11.12 -12.38
CA PHE A 53 -0.43 10.84 -11.39
C PHE A 53 0.05 9.89 -10.29
N ALA A 54 0.98 8.98 -10.61
CA ALA A 54 1.52 8.04 -9.63
C ALA A 54 2.24 8.78 -8.48
N VAL A 55 3.01 9.83 -8.79
CA VAL A 55 3.70 10.63 -7.78
C VAL A 55 2.70 11.38 -6.88
N GLU A 56 1.67 11.98 -7.47
CA GLU A 56 0.63 12.70 -6.71
C GLU A 56 -0.19 11.74 -5.82
N ALA A 57 -0.58 10.58 -6.36
CA ALA A 57 -1.34 9.58 -5.62
C ALA A 57 -0.55 9.03 -4.43
N GLN A 58 0.76 8.82 -4.58
CA GLN A 58 1.62 8.39 -3.49
C GLN A 58 1.73 9.47 -2.39
N ALA A 59 1.83 10.74 -2.78
CA ALA A 59 1.89 11.85 -1.83
C ALA A 59 0.58 12.00 -1.03
N LEU A 60 -0.57 11.94 -1.72
CA LEU A 60 -1.89 12.00 -1.09
C LEU A 60 -2.13 10.82 -0.15
N LEU A 61 -1.68 9.61 -0.52
CA LEU A 61 -1.77 8.43 0.34
C LEU A 61 -0.97 8.61 1.63
N GLY A 62 0.25 9.16 1.54
CA GLY A 62 1.09 9.46 2.70
C GLY A 62 0.40 10.40 3.69
N ILE A 63 -0.17 11.50 3.20
CA ILE A 63 -0.91 12.48 4.03
C ILE A 63 -2.12 11.84 4.70
N SER A 64 -2.87 11.00 3.98
CA SER A 64 -4.02 10.30 4.55
C SER A 64 -3.62 9.34 5.67
N LEU A 65 -2.44 8.74 5.60
CA LEU A 65 -1.94 7.81 6.60
C LEU A 65 -1.46 8.53 7.87
N GLU A 66 -0.79 9.68 7.72
CA GLU A 66 -0.27 10.50 8.84
C GLU A 66 -1.38 10.94 9.82
N GLY A 67 -2.62 11.08 9.35
CA GLY A 67 -3.78 11.48 10.18
C GLY A 67 -4.74 10.34 10.57
N SER A 68 -4.57 9.12 10.07
CA SER A 68 -5.52 8.00 10.26
C SER A 68 -4.97 6.84 11.08
N VAL A 69 -3.68 6.84 11.38
CA VAL A 69 -3.05 5.84 12.24
C VAL A 69 -3.12 6.33 13.69
N GLY A 70 -4.22 5.99 14.36
CA GLY A 70 -4.51 6.31 15.77
C GLY A 70 -5.58 5.39 16.31
#